data_AF-A0A345NPH9-F1
#
_entry.id   AF-A0A345NPH9-F1
#
_cell.length_a   1.000
_cell.length_b   1.000
_cell.length_c   1.000
_cell.angle_alpha   90.00
_cell.angle_beta   90.00
_cell.angle_gamma   90.00
#
_symmetry.space_group_name_H-M   'P 1'
#
loop_
_entity.id
_entity.type
_entity.pdbx_description
1 polymer ?
#
loop_
_entity_poly.entity_id
_entity_poly.type
_entity_poly.pdbx_seq_one_letter_code
_entity_poly.pdbx_strand_id
1 'polypeptide(L)'
;MSSKAERRAAREAIAAYHEAELAKLVERVGEAIDAFRSGQLDALEVDRVLFQYSRAAKELWKFCDLGSIELTASLINRDEPSVDWWDRGAPRRR
;
A
#
# COMPACT_ATOMS: atom_id res chain seq x y z
N MET A 1 1.14 -18.58 23.73
CA MET A 1 -0.21 -18.34 23.19
C MET A 1 -0.52 -16.87 23.42
N SER A 2 -0.68 -16.07 22.35
CA SER A 2 -1.01 -14.65 22.49
C SER A 2 -2.41 -14.46 23.10
N SER A 3 -2.56 -13.43 23.94
CA SER A 3 -3.83 -13.11 24.59
C SER A 3 -4.88 -12.59 23.59
N LYS A 4 -6.16 -12.64 23.98
CA LYS A 4 -7.24 -12.08 23.14
C LYS A 4 -7.06 -10.58 22.89
N ALA A 5 -6.54 -9.86 23.87
CA ALA A 5 -6.27 -8.42 23.78
C ALA A 5 -5.12 -8.12 22.80
N GLU A 6 -4.01 -8.87 22.90
CA GLU A 6 -2.87 -8.73 21.97
C GLU A 6 -3.28 -8.99 20.52
N ARG A 7 -4.07 -10.04 20.26
CA ARG A 7 -4.58 -10.32 18.90
C ARG A 7 -5.56 -9.27 18.38
N ARG A 8 -6.22 -8.51 19.26
CA ARG A 8 -7.09 -7.39 18.86
C ARG A 8 -6.23 -6.19 18.48
N ALA A 9 -5.30 -5.82 19.36
CA ALA A 9 -4.35 -4.74 19.12
C ALA A 9 -3.54 -4.94 17.84
N ALA A 10 -3.08 -6.17 17.58
CA ALA A 10 -2.34 -6.50 16.36
C ALA A 10 -3.19 -6.32 15.08
N ARG A 11 -4.49 -6.65 15.11
CA ARG A 11 -5.39 -6.40 13.98
C ARG A 11 -5.63 -4.91 13.76
N GLU A 12 -5.82 -4.15 14.83
CA GLU A 12 -6.00 -2.70 14.76
C GLU A 12 -4.76 -2.00 14.19
N ALA A 13 -3.57 -2.44 14.61
CA ALA A 13 -2.30 -1.95 14.08
C ALA A 13 -2.17 -2.24 12.57
N ILE A 14 -2.50 -3.46 12.13
CA ILE A 14 -2.49 -3.82 10.70
C ILE A 14 -3.52 -3.00 9.91
N ALA A 15 -4.73 -2.81 10.45
CA ALA A 15 -5.77 -2.03 9.78
C ALA A 15 -5.36 -0.56 9.62
N ALA A 16 -4.83 0.05 10.67
CA ALA A 16 -4.34 1.43 10.64
C ALA A 16 -3.16 1.58 9.66
N TYR A 17 -2.23 0.62 9.64
CA TYR A 17 -1.14 0.58 8.68
C TYR A 17 -1.64 0.47 7.23
N HIS A 18 -2.57 -0.46 6.98
CA HIS A 18 -3.17 -0.67 5.66
C HIS A 18 -3.87 0.59 5.15
N GLU A 19 -4.67 1.24 5.99
CA GLU A 19 -5.34 2.49 5.65
C GLU A 19 -4.36 3.62 5.33
N ALA A 20 -3.34 3.81 6.17
CA ALA A 20 -2.33 4.85 5.98
C ALA A 20 -1.52 4.67 4.68
N GLU A 21 -1.07 3.44 4.40
CA GLU A 21 -0.33 3.17 3.16
C GLU A 21 -1.23 3.22 1.92
N LEU A 22 -2.49 2.78 2.02
CA LEU A 22 -3.44 2.89 0.92
C LEU A 22 -3.76 4.35 0.59
N ALA A 23 -3.88 5.22 1.60
CA ALA A 23 -4.10 6.65 1.40
C ALA A 23 -2.97 7.29 0.55
N LYS A 24 -1.70 6.96 0.84
CA LYS A 24 -0.54 7.42 0.04
C LYS A 24 -0.62 6.95 -1.41
N LEU A 25 -1.09 5.73 -1.64
CA LEU A 25 -1.27 5.18 -3.00
C LEU A 25 -2.41 5.91 -3.74
N VAL A 26 -3.51 6.20 -3.06
CA VAL A 26 -4.64 6.95 -3.63
C VAL A 26 -4.28 8.40 -3.91
N GLU A 27 -3.47 9.04 -3.06
CA GLU A 27 -2.98 10.40 -3.27
C GLU A 27 -2.20 10.53 -4.59
N ARG A 28 -1.31 9.58 -4.90
CA ARG A 28 -0.60 9.53 -6.19
C ARG A 28 -1.53 9.40 -7.38
N VAL A 29 -2.65 8.67 -7.23
CA VAL A 29 -3.68 8.62 -8.29
C VAL A 29 -4.37 9.97 -8.43
N GLY A 30 -4.70 10.64 -7.32
CA GLY A 30 -5.25 12.00 -7.32
C GLY A 30 -4.36 12.98 -8.08
N GLU A 31 -3.06 13.00 -7.77
CA GLU A 31 -2.06 13.82 -8.46
C GLU A 31 -2.04 13.56 -9.98
N ALA A 32 -2.09 12.30 -10.41
CA ALA A 32 -2.12 11.97 -11.84
C ALA A 32 -3.41 12.40 -12.53
N ILE A 33 -4.56 12.30 -11.85
CA ILE A 33 -5.84 12.77 -12.37
C ILE A 33 -5.86 14.29 -12.50
N ASP A 34 -5.29 15.02 -11.53
CA ASP A 34 -5.19 16.48 -11.60
C ASP A 34 -4.20 16.92 -12.69
N ALA A 35 -3.09 16.22 -12.85
CA ALA A 35 -2.17 16.43 -13.96
C ALA A 35 -2.84 16.19 -15.33
N PHE A 36 -3.67 15.15 -15.47
CA PHE A 36 -4.47 14.93 -16.67
C PHE A 36 -5.47 16.06 -16.94
N ARG A 37 -6.19 16.52 -15.90
CA ARG A 37 -7.14 17.65 -16.03
C ARG A 37 -6.46 18.95 -16.46
N SER A 38 -5.21 19.14 -16.07
CA SER A 38 -4.39 20.28 -16.50
C SER A 38 -3.73 20.10 -17.88
N GLY A 39 -3.85 18.92 -18.50
CA GLY A 39 -3.23 18.59 -19.78
C GLY A 39 -1.74 18.24 -19.70
N GLN A 40 -1.21 18.01 -18.49
CA GLN A 40 0.20 17.59 -18.29
C GLN A 40 0.43 16.11 -18.56
N LEU A 41 -0.57 15.26 -18.29
CA LEU A 41 -0.54 13.85 -18.63
C LEU A 41 -1.59 13.55 -19.69
N ASP A 42 -1.26 12.65 -20.61
CA ASP A 42 -2.24 12.03 -21.50
C ASP A 42 -2.96 10.84 -20.84
N ALA A 43 -4.01 10.34 -21.49
CA ALA A 43 -4.79 9.21 -20.96
C ALA A 43 -3.98 7.91 -20.81
N LEU A 44 -2.95 7.69 -21.64
CA LEU A 44 -2.08 6.51 -21.56
C LEU A 44 -1.11 6.60 -20.38
N GLU A 45 -0.64 7.80 -20.06
CA GLU A 45 0.17 8.08 -18.89
C GLU A 45 -0.61 7.86 -17.60
N VAL A 46 -1.86 8.34 -17.55
CA VAL A 46 -2.77 8.06 -16.43
C VAL A 46 -3.04 6.56 -16.28
N ASP A 47 -3.31 5.86 -17.39
CA ASP A 47 -3.55 4.41 -17.37
C ASP A 47 -2.35 3.65 -16.78
N ARG A 48 -1.12 4.06 -17.11
CA ARG A 48 0.10 3.50 -16.50
C ARG A 48 0.17 3.72 -14.99
N VAL A 49 -0.21 4.91 -14.50
CA VAL A 49 -0.28 5.21 -13.07
C VAL A 49 -1.32 4.31 -12.39
N LEU A 50 -2.53 4.21 -12.96
CA LEU A 50 -3.61 3.37 -12.42
C LEU A 50 -3.21 1.89 -12.40
N PHE A 51 -2.50 1.42 -13.42
CA PHE A 51 -1.99 0.06 -13.47
C PHE A 51 -0.97 -0.20 -12.35
N GLN A 52 -0.01 0.71 -12.14
CA GLN A 52 0.96 0.61 -11.06
C GLN A 52 0.29 0.68 -9.68
N TYR A 53 -0.68 1.58 -9.50
CA TYR A 53 -1.52 1.66 -8.29
C TYR A 53 -2.17 0.31 -7.97
N SER A 54 -2.82 -0.33 -8.95
CA SER A 54 -3.51 -1.61 -8.73
C SER A 54 -2.55 -2.70 -8.23
N ARG A 55 -1.31 -2.69 -8.71
CA ARG A 55 -0.27 -3.63 -8.32
C ARG A 55 0.29 -3.32 -6.95
N ALA A 56 0.53 -2.05 -6.65
CA ALA A 56 0.97 -1.59 -5.34
C ALA A 56 -0.06 -1.95 -4.25
N ALA A 57 -1.33 -1.62 -4.47
CA ALA A 57 -2.43 -1.95 -3.57
C ALA A 57 -2.57 -3.45 -3.35
N LYS A 58 -2.35 -4.27 -4.39
CA LYS A 58 -2.35 -5.74 -4.28
C LYS A 58 -1.20 -6.26 -3.41
N GLU A 59 0.01 -5.73 -3.55
CA GLU A 59 1.14 -6.14 -2.72
C GLU A 59 0.95 -5.70 -1.25
N LEU A 60 0.41 -4.50 -1.03
CA LEU A 60 0.05 -4.02 0.31
C LEU A 60 -1.01 -4.93 0.96
N TRP A 61 -2.06 -5.28 0.22
CA TRP A 61 -3.10 -6.20 0.72
C TRP A 61 -2.51 -7.56 1.10
N LYS A 62 -1.68 -8.16 0.24
CA LYS A 62 -1.02 -9.44 0.55
C LYS A 62 -0.20 -9.36 1.83
N PHE A 63 0.53 -8.27 2.03
CA PHE A 63 1.33 -8.09 3.23
C PHE A 63 0.48 -8.02 4.50
N CYS A 64 -0.62 -7.26 4.44
CA CYS A 64 -1.53 -7.12 5.57
C CYS A 64 -2.32 -8.41 5.85
N ASP A 65 -2.56 -9.24 4.83
CA ASP A 65 -3.32 -10.49 4.91
C ASP A 65 -2.45 -11.75 5.13
N LEU A 66 -1.10 -11.62 5.15
CA LEU A 66 -0.20 -12.74 5.43
C LEU A 66 -0.54 -13.34 6.81
N GLY A 67 -0.96 -14.61 6.81
CA GLY A 67 -1.82 -15.22 7.84
C GLY A 67 -1.34 -15.24 9.30
N SER A 68 -0.12 -14.79 9.64
CA SER A 68 0.26 -14.55 11.03
C SER A 68 0.13 -13.08 11.37
N ILE A 69 -1.00 -12.73 11.99
CA ILE A 69 -1.31 -11.39 12.50
C ILE A 69 -0.19 -10.87 13.40
N GLU A 70 0.38 -11.73 14.25
CA GLU A 70 1.46 -11.37 15.16
C GLU A 70 2.77 -11.08 14.42
N LEU A 71 3.11 -11.86 13.39
CA LEU A 71 4.29 -11.61 12.57
C LEU A 71 4.14 -10.31 11.80
N THR A 72 3.01 -10.11 11.12
CA THR A 72 2.76 -8.88 10.34
C THR A 72 2.78 -7.65 11.23
N ALA A 73 2.13 -7.68 12.40
CA ALA A 73 2.21 -6.58 13.37
C ALA A 73 3.64 -6.35 13.87
N SER A 74 4.43 -7.41 14.09
CA SER A 74 5.85 -7.27 14.48
C SER A 74 6.70 -6.64 13.37
N LEU A 75 6.41 -6.94 12.10
CA LEU A 75 7.12 -6.35 10.95
C LEU A 75 6.78 -4.87 10.79
N ILE A 76 5.51 -4.49 10.99
CA ILE A 76 5.07 -3.09 10.99
C ILE A 76 5.78 -2.29 12.11
N ASN A 77 5.88 -2.87 13.31
CA ASN A 77 6.47 -2.21 14.47
C ASN A 77 8.01 -2.17 14.49
N ARG A 78 8.69 -2.82 13.55
CA ARG A 78 10.16 -2.97 13.58
C ARG A 78 10.94 -1.74 13.10
N ASP A 79 10.29 -0.66 12.68
CA ASP A 79 10.94 0.58 12.21
C ASP A 79 12.03 0.36 11.14
N GLU A 80 12.00 -0.78 10.42
CA GLU A 80 12.79 -0.99 9.21
C GLU A 80 12.27 -0.05 8.10
N PRO A 81 13.09 0.32 7.09
CA PRO A 81 12.71 1.34 6.13
C PRO A 81 11.29 1.10 5.61
N SER A 82 10.43 2.10 5.77
CA SER A 82 9.04 2.08 5.32
C SER A 82 8.98 1.46 3.93
N VAL A 83 8.25 0.35 3.79
CA VAL A 83 8.12 -0.35 2.51
C VAL A 83 7.52 0.63 1.50
N ASP A 84 8.26 0.92 0.43
CA ASP A 84 7.70 1.68 -0.68
C ASP A 84 6.78 0.77 -1.50
N TRP A 85 5.48 0.81 -1.20
CA TRP A 85 4.47 0.03 -1.90
C TRP A 85 4.33 0.45 -3.37
N TRP A 86 4.59 1.71 -3.70
CA TRP A 86 4.54 2.20 -5.09
C TRP A 86 5.59 1.49 -5.94
N ASP A 87 6.82 1.41 -5.44
CA ASP A 87 7.93 0.72 -6.11
C ASP A 87 7.72 -0.80 -6.17
N ARG A 88 7.12 -1.40 -5.13
CA ARG A 88 6.69 -2.82 -5.18
C ARG A 88 5.68 -3.09 -6.29
N GLY A 89 4.83 -2.11 -6.61
CA GLY A 89 3.88 -2.16 -7.72
C GLY A 89 4.51 -1.94 -9.11
N ALA A 90 5.76 -1.50 -9.19
CA ALA A 90 6.37 -1.07 -10.45
C ALA A 90 6.42 -2.19 -11.51
N PRO A 91 6.22 -1.87 -12.80
CA PRO A 91 6.54 -2.77 -13.92
C PRO A 91 7.94 -3.34 -13.78
N ARG A 92 8.07 -4.67 -13.88
CA ARG A 92 9.39 -5.28 -14.04
C ARG A 92 9.95 -4.80 -15.37
N ARG A 93 11.09 -4.10 -15.35
CA ARG A 93 11.84 -3.79 -16.57
C ARG A 93 12.25 -5.14 -17.18
N ARG A 94 11.82 -5.37 -18.42
CA ARG A 94 12.23 -6.53 -19.22
C ARG A 94 13.61 -6.27 -19.82
#